data_AF-A0A965GSQ7-F1
#
_entry.id   AF-A0A965GSQ7-F1
#
_cell.length_a   1.000
_cell.length_b   1.000
_cell.length_c   1.000
_cell.angle_alpha   90.00
_cell.angle_beta   90.00
_cell.angle_gamma   90.00
#
_symmetry.space_group_name_H-M   'P 1'
#
loop_
_entity.id
_entity.type
_entity.pdbx_description
1 polymer ?
#
loop_
_entity_poly.entity_id
_entity_poly.type
_entity_poly.pdbx_seq_one_letter_code
_entity_poly.pdbx_strand_id
1 'polypeptide(L)'
;MFRLDHLPNQRPDETVVLFLRRQWFAVLRIVVAATFLLGTPAAIAWYFSGRVESILNHPVFGPILTLIACMYVASIWLFSFLEFTDYYLDTWVITNERVINIEQKGLFNRVASELHLAAVQDVTSEVRGLIGTFFDYGDVFIQTAAEKERFDFKDIDHPEKVKELILKLVEVDKKRHAAGIVASIAQGGNIEG
;
A
#
# COMPACT_ATOMS: atom_id res chain seq x y z
N MET A 1 2.76 6.82 -15.65
CA MET A 1 1.49 7.31 -15.07
C MET A 1 0.42 6.27 -15.36
N PHE A 2 -0.12 5.61 -14.33
CA PHE A 2 -1.16 4.58 -14.52
C PHE A 2 -2.44 5.28 -14.96
N ARG A 3 -2.99 4.85 -16.09
CA ARG A 3 -4.16 5.42 -16.73
C ARG A 3 -5.38 4.65 -16.23
N LEU A 4 -6.23 5.29 -15.43
CA LEU A 4 -7.45 4.67 -14.87
C LEU A 4 -8.45 4.28 -15.96
N ASP A 5 -8.27 4.82 -17.16
CA ASP A 5 -9.04 4.58 -18.37
C ASP A 5 -8.69 3.26 -19.06
N HIS A 6 -7.51 2.65 -18.82
CA HIS A 6 -7.09 1.40 -19.46
C HIS A 6 -6.46 0.45 -18.43
N LEU A 7 -7.28 -0.45 -17.89
CA LEU A 7 -6.78 -1.57 -17.08
C LEU A 7 -6.18 -2.66 -17.98
N PRO A 8 -5.12 -3.36 -17.55
CA PRO A 8 -4.64 -4.53 -18.28
C PRO A 8 -5.77 -5.59 -18.35
N ASN A 9 -6.08 -6.05 -19.57
CA ASN A 9 -7.14 -7.04 -19.81
C ASN A 9 -8.52 -6.60 -19.28
N GLN A 10 -8.91 -5.33 -19.50
CA GLN A 10 -10.21 -4.79 -19.09
C GLN A 10 -11.36 -5.48 -19.84
N ARG A 11 -12.38 -5.96 -19.13
CA ARG A 11 -13.59 -6.51 -19.78
C ARG A 11 -14.47 -5.38 -20.32
N PRO A 12 -15.29 -5.62 -21.36
CA PRO A 12 -16.11 -4.57 -21.99
C PRO A 12 -17.06 -3.84 -21.04
N ASP A 13 -17.49 -4.50 -19.96
CA ASP A 13 -18.40 -3.96 -18.94
C ASP A 13 -17.70 -3.68 -17.59
N GLU A 14 -16.36 -3.67 -17.55
CA GLU A 14 -15.61 -3.43 -16.32
C GLU A 14 -15.43 -1.92 -16.06
N THR A 15 -15.90 -1.47 -14.91
CA THR A 15 -15.83 -0.08 -14.46
C THR A 15 -15.08 0.02 -13.12
N VAL A 16 -14.22 1.03 -13.00
CA VAL A 16 -13.50 1.33 -11.75
C VAL A 16 -14.47 1.98 -10.78
N VAL A 17 -14.69 1.34 -9.63
CA VAL A 17 -15.61 1.81 -8.60
C VAL A 17 -14.88 2.69 -7.59
N LEU A 18 -13.71 2.24 -7.14
CA LEU A 18 -12.93 2.96 -6.15
C LEU A 18 -11.44 2.83 -6.44
N PHE A 19 -10.73 3.93 -6.26
CA PHE A 19 -9.29 4.00 -6.37
C PHE A 19 -8.73 4.42 -5.01
N LEU A 20 -7.88 3.59 -4.43
CA LEU A 20 -7.33 3.77 -3.09
C LEU A 20 -5.82 3.96 -3.16
N ARG A 21 -5.33 4.83 -2.29
CA ARG A 21 -3.91 5.03 -2.03
C ARG A 21 -3.67 5.02 -0.53
N ARG A 22 -2.44 4.71 -0.15
CA ARG A 22 -1.99 4.76 1.24
C ARG A 22 -2.04 6.20 1.76
N GLN A 23 -2.35 6.38 3.04
CA GLN A 23 -2.47 7.68 3.68
C GLN A 23 -1.13 8.38 3.94
N TRP A 24 -1.11 9.70 3.71
CA TRP A 24 0.06 10.56 3.91
C TRP A 24 0.64 10.52 5.34
N PHE A 25 -0.13 10.10 6.35
CA PHE A 25 0.37 9.90 7.70
C PHE A 25 1.48 8.85 7.82
N ALA A 26 1.51 7.85 6.93
CA ALA A 26 2.63 6.91 6.88
C ALA A 26 3.93 7.66 6.53
N VAL A 27 3.89 8.62 5.60
CA VAL A 27 5.04 9.48 5.26
C VAL A 27 5.42 10.37 6.43
N LEU A 28 4.45 10.91 7.16
CA LEU A 28 4.72 11.72 8.36
C LEU A 28 5.58 10.94 9.36
N ARG A 29 5.27 9.65 9.60
CA ARG A 29 6.05 8.80 10.51
C ARG A 29 7.50 8.63 10.02
N ILE A 30 7.69 8.42 8.72
CA ILE A 30 9.03 8.30 8.10
C ILE A 30 9.81 9.61 8.28
N VAL A 31 9.18 10.75 7.98
CA VAL A 31 9.81 12.07 8.06
C VAL A 31 10.18 12.42 9.51
N VAL A 32 9.29 12.16 10.47
CA VAL A 32 9.54 12.38 11.90
C VAL A 32 10.69 11.50 12.39
N ALA A 33 10.69 10.21 12.04
CA ALA A 33 11.78 9.30 12.41
C ALA A 33 13.12 9.73 11.80
N ALA A 34 13.15 10.06 10.51
CA ALA A 34 14.36 10.52 9.83
C ALA A 34 14.87 11.85 10.43
N THR A 35 13.96 12.78 10.73
CA THR A 35 14.31 14.07 11.37
C THR A 35 14.89 13.85 12.76
N PHE A 36 14.33 12.94 13.55
CA PHE A 36 14.85 12.64 14.89
C PHE A 36 16.23 11.96 14.83
N LEU A 37 16.40 10.99 13.92
CA LEU A 37 17.65 10.28 13.71
C LEU A 37 18.78 11.19 13.19
N LEU A 38 18.49 12.13 12.29
CA LEU A 38 19.46 13.09 11.81
C LEU A 38 19.68 14.25 12.79
N GLY A 39 18.62 14.68 13.47
CA GLY A 39 18.63 15.80 14.40
C GLY A 39 19.40 15.51 15.68
N THR A 40 19.34 14.28 16.21
CA THR A 40 20.01 13.93 17.47
C THR A 40 21.55 14.06 17.37
N PRO A 41 22.23 13.46 16.37
CA PRO A 41 23.67 13.64 16.20
C PRO A 41 24.06 15.08 15.88
N ALA A 42 23.25 15.79 15.10
CA ALA A 42 23.50 17.20 14.77
C ALA A 42 23.41 18.10 16.00
N ALA A 43 22.41 17.89 16.87
CA ALA A 43 22.24 18.62 18.12
C ALA A 43 23.39 18.35 19.09
N ILE A 44 23.84 17.10 19.20
CA ILE A 44 25.01 16.72 20.00
C ILE A 44 26.27 17.41 19.45
N ALA A 45 26.47 17.38 18.13
CA ALA A 45 27.61 18.01 17.50
C ALA A 45 27.63 19.54 17.71
N TRP A 46 26.46 20.17 17.67
CA TRP A 46 26.30 21.59 17.94
C TRP A 46 26.60 21.94 19.40
N TYR A 47 26.06 21.16 20.36
CA TYR A 47 26.30 21.37 21.79
C TYR A 47 27.77 21.19 22.19
N PHE A 48 28.47 20.23 21.57
CA PHE A 48 29.89 19.96 21.80
C PHE A 48 30.83 20.56 20.73
N SER A 49 30.41 21.63 20.06
CA SER A 49 31.10 22.23 18.91
C SER A 49 32.62 22.37 19.11
N GLY A 50 33.08 22.89 20.26
CA GLY A 50 34.51 23.06 20.53
C GLY A 50 35.32 21.76 20.61
N ARG A 51 34.72 20.64 21.02
CA ARG A 51 35.39 19.32 21.00
C ARG A 51 35.29 18.64 19.65
N VAL A 52 34.17 18.82 18.94
CA VAL A 52 33.96 18.29 17.60
C VAL A 52 34.97 18.89 16.63
N GLU A 53 35.19 20.20 16.66
CA GLU A 53 36.17 20.88 15.82
C GLU A 53 37.60 20.36 16.06
N SER A 54 37.98 20.13 17.32
CA SER A 54 39.28 19.55 17.66
C SER A 54 39.46 18.13 17.14
N ILE A 55 38.40 17.31 17.11
CA ILE A 55 38.44 15.93 16.62
C ILE A 55 38.45 15.91 15.09
N LEU A 56 37.67 16.78 14.45
CA LEU A 56 37.58 16.88 12.98
C LEU A 56 38.86 17.42 12.34
N ASN A 57 39.61 18.29 13.02
CA ASN A 57 40.89 18.80 12.54
C ASN A 57 42.07 17.83 12.76
N HIS A 58 41.86 16.72 13.48
CA HIS A 58 42.90 15.73 13.66
C HIS A 58 43.14 14.95 12.35
N PRO A 59 44.40 14.83 11.86
CA PRO A 59 44.71 14.33 10.52
C PRO A 59 44.24 12.90 10.23
N VAL A 60 44.13 12.06 11.26
CA VAL A 60 43.64 10.67 11.16
C VAL A 60 42.15 10.55 11.53
N PHE A 61 41.76 11.01 12.73
CA PHE A 61 40.39 10.85 13.23
C PHE A 61 39.34 11.67 12.48
N GLY A 62 39.69 12.85 11.98
CA GLY A 62 38.75 13.73 11.27
C GLY A 62 38.16 13.12 10.00
N PRO A 63 39.00 12.65 9.05
CA PRO A 63 38.52 11.99 7.85
C PRO A 63 37.71 10.72 8.13
N ILE A 64 38.12 9.91 9.12
CA ILE A 64 37.41 8.68 9.49
C ILE A 64 36.02 9.00 10.04
N LEU A 65 35.93 9.96 10.97
CA LEU A 65 34.65 10.36 11.56
C LEU A 65 33.72 10.96 10.50
N THR A 66 34.27 11.75 9.58
CA THR A 66 33.52 12.33 8.45
C THR A 66 32.98 11.24 7.52
N LEU A 67 33.79 10.23 7.20
CA LEU A 67 33.35 9.10 6.37
C LEU A 67 32.20 8.33 7.06
N ILE A 68 32.32 8.05 8.36
CA ILE A 68 31.27 7.39 9.15
C ILE A 68 29.99 8.22 9.18
N ALA A 69 30.10 9.55 9.40
CA ALA A 69 28.95 10.45 9.39
C ALA A 69 28.25 10.46 8.02
N CYS A 70 29.02 10.53 6.93
CA CYS A 70 28.48 10.44 5.57
C CYS A 70 27.78 9.10 5.32
N MET A 71 28.37 7.98 5.72
CA MET A 71 27.75 6.65 5.62
C MET A 71 26.45 6.56 6.42
N TYR A 72 26.42 7.14 7.62
CA TYR A 72 25.24 7.17 8.47
C TYR A 72 24.10 7.96 7.82
N VAL A 73 24.39 9.19 7.36
CA VAL A 73 23.41 10.03 6.66
C VAL A 73 22.92 9.36 5.38
N ALA A 74 23.83 8.78 4.58
CA ALA A 74 23.49 8.07 3.35
C ALA A 74 22.60 6.85 3.63
N SER A 75 22.85 6.13 4.74
CA SER A 75 22.02 5.00 5.15
C SER A 75 20.60 5.45 5.50
N ILE A 76 20.45 6.49 6.33
CA ILE A 76 19.12 7.05 6.69
C ILE A 76 18.38 7.50 5.44
N TRP A 77 19.07 8.21 4.54
CA TRP A 77 18.48 8.67 3.30
C TRP A 77 18.02 7.50 2.43
N LEU A 78 18.85 6.47 2.26
CA LEU A 78 18.51 5.27 1.49
C LEU A 78 17.30 4.54 2.09
N PHE A 79 17.27 4.29 3.39
CA PHE A 79 16.14 3.62 4.05
C PHE A 79 14.85 4.45 3.93
N SER A 80 14.92 5.76 4.16
CA SER A 80 13.76 6.64 4.04
C SER A 80 13.24 6.69 2.59
N PHE A 81 14.15 6.70 1.62
CA PHE A 81 13.81 6.67 0.20
C PHE A 81 13.16 5.36 -0.22
N LEU A 82 13.67 4.22 0.26
CA LEU A 82 13.08 2.90 0.01
C LEU A 82 11.66 2.81 0.56
N GLU A 83 11.47 3.18 1.82
CA GLU A 83 10.16 3.15 2.46
C GLU A 83 9.18 4.14 1.81
N PHE A 84 9.65 5.33 1.44
CA PHE A 84 8.85 6.31 0.70
C PHE A 84 8.43 5.77 -0.67
N THR A 85 9.31 5.03 -1.34
CA THR A 85 9.05 4.45 -2.67
C THR A 85 7.99 3.36 -2.58
N ASP A 86 8.07 2.47 -1.57
CA ASP A 86 7.03 1.47 -1.26
C ASP A 86 5.68 2.18 -1.03
N TYR A 87 5.66 3.15 -0.11
CA TYR A 87 4.49 3.96 0.20
C TYR A 87 3.86 4.63 -1.04
N TYR A 88 4.68 5.26 -1.88
CA TYR A 88 4.19 6.12 -2.96
C TYR A 88 3.71 5.34 -4.18
N LEU A 89 4.29 4.15 -4.42
CA LEU A 89 4.01 3.34 -5.59
C LEU A 89 2.93 2.27 -5.34
N ASP A 90 2.68 1.92 -4.08
CA ASP A 90 1.56 1.05 -3.71
C ASP A 90 0.22 1.70 -4.05
N THR A 91 -0.63 0.94 -4.74
CA THR A 91 -1.93 1.44 -5.20
C THR A 91 -2.93 0.29 -5.33
N TRP A 92 -4.16 0.53 -4.90
CA TRP A 92 -5.24 -0.44 -4.98
C TRP A 92 -6.37 0.10 -5.86
N VAL A 93 -6.90 -0.76 -6.72
CA VAL A 93 -8.03 -0.44 -7.60
C VAL A 93 -9.12 -1.46 -7.39
N ILE A 94 -10.33 -0.99 -7.08
CA ILE A 94 -11.51 -1.83 -6.91
C ILE A 94 -12.42 -1.59 -8.11
N THR A 95 -12.72 -2.64 -8.86
CA THR A 95 -13.66 -2.62 -9.98
C THR A 95 -14.94 -3.36 -9.61
N ASN A 96 -15.91 -3.36 -10.52
CA ASN A 96 -17.15 -4.13 -10.38
C ASN A 96 -16.98 -5.64 -10.58
N GLU A 97 -15.78 -6.13 -10.97
CA GLU A 97 -15.53 -7.56 -11.21
C GLU A 97 -14.34 -8.13 -10.42
N ARG A 98 -13.33 -7.29 -10.14
CA ARG A 98 -12.11 -7.70 -9.44
C ARG A 98 -11.49 -6.57 -8.63
N VAL A 99 -10.60 -6.96 -7.74
CA VAL A 99 -9.70 -6.10 -7.00
C VAL A 99 -8.30 -6.26 -7.59
N ILE A 100 -7.63 -5.15 -7.85
CA ILE A 100 -6.27 -5.11 -8.37
C ILE A 100 -5.38 -4.48 -7.31
N ASN A 101 -4.38 -5.22 -6.86
CA ASN A 101 -3.37 -4.77 -5.93
C ASN A 101 -2.04 -4.61 -6.68
N ILE A 102 -1.47 -3.41 -6.63
CA ILE A 102 -0.20 -3.08 -7.26
C ILE A 102 0.77 -2.71 -6.16
N GLU A 103 1.77 -3.56 -5.96
CA GLU A 103 2.77 -3.41 -4.91
C GLU A 103 4.17 -3.28 -5.50
N GLN A 104 5.00 -2.47 -4.85
CA GLN A 104 6.40 -2.30 -5.20
C GLN A 104 7.30 -3.10 -4.23
N LYS A 105 7.67 -4.34 -4.60
CA LYS A 105 8.54 -5.20 -3.78
C LYS A 105 10.02 -4.85 -3.97
N GLY A 106 10.47 -3.77 -3.34
CA GLY A 106 11.83 -3.24 -3.48
C GLY A 106 12.00 -2.33 -4.70
N LEU A 107 13.22 -1.96 -5.09
CA LEU A 107 13.44 -0.89 -6.08
C LEU A 107 13.02 -1.23 -7.52
N PHE A 108 13.07 -2.50 -7.92
CA PHE A 108 12.93 -2.90 -9.32
C PHE A 108 11.93 -4.03 -9.57
N ASN A 109 11.18 -4.45 -8.55
CA ASN A 109 10.20 -5.51 -8.69
C ASN A 109 8.81 -4.95 -8.38
N ARG A 110 7.98 -4.87 -9.42
CA ARG A 110 6.60 -4.42 -9.32
C ARG A 110 5.70 -5.61 -9.55
N VAL A 111 4.83 -5.88 -8.58
CA VAL A 111 3.89 -7.00 -8.63
C VAL A 111 2.49 -6.43 -8.75
N ALA A 112 1.76 -6.86 -9.77
CA ALA A 112 0.34 -6.58 -9.93
C ALA A 112 -0.42 -7.89 -9.76
N SER A 113 -1.21 -7.97 -8.69
CA SER A 113 -2.03 -9.14 -8.36
C SER A 113 -3.49 -8.78 -8.56
N GLU A 114 -4.25 -9.71 -9.14
CA GLU A 114 -5.68 -9.54 -9.41
C GLU A 114 -6.48 -10.57 -8.63
N LEU A 115 -7.58 -10.14 -8.03
CA LEU A 115 -8.49 -10.98 -7.26
C LEU A 115 -9.92 -10.78 -7.74
N HIS A 116 -10.53 -11.82 -8.32
CA HIS A 116 -11.94 -11.79 -8.69
C HIS A 116 -12.84 -11.66 -7.45
N LEU A 117 -13.87 -10.81 -7.54
CA LEU A 117 -14.84 -10.63 -6.46
C LEU A 117 -15.56 -11.94 -6.10
N ALA A 118 -15.84 -12.79 -7.08
CA ALA A 118 -16.40 -14.12 -6.86
C ALA A 118 -15.53 -15.04 -5.97
N ALA A 119 -14.20 -14.84 -5.94
CA ALA A 119 -13.27 -15.63 -5.15
C ALA A 119 -13.07 -15.11 -3.72
N VAL A 120 -13.57 -13.90 -3.42
CA VAL A 120 -13.52 -13.29 -2.09
C VAL A 120 -14.41 -14.08 -1.14
N GLN A 121 -13.83 -14.51 -0.01
CA GLN A 121 -14.52 -15.24 1.05
C GLN A 121 -14.84 -14.33 2.22
N ASP A 122 -13.84 -13.58 2.69
CA ASP A 122 -13.97 -12.70 3.84
C ASP A 122 -13.19 -11.41 3.66
N VAL A 123 -13.71 -10.33 4.27
CA VAL A 123 -13.12 -8.99 4.25
C VAL A 123 -13.13 -8.45 5.67
N THR A 124 -11.94 -8.26 6.23
CA THR A 124 -11.75 -7.75 7.59
C THR A 124 -11.08 -6.38 7.56
N SER A 125 -11.64 -5.42 8.29
CA SER A 125 -11.06 -4.11 8.56
C SER A 125 -10.39 -4.11 9.94
N GLU A 126 -9.23 -3.46 10.05
CA GLU A 126 -8.52 -3.32 11.32
C GLU A 126 -8.05 -1.88 11.50
N VAL A 127 -8.53 -1.21 12.55
CA VAL A 127 -8.08 0.12 12.95
C VAL A 127 -7.25 -0.01 14.22
N ARG A 128 -5.98 0.40 14.17
CA ARG A 128 -5.04 0.23 15.29
C ARG A 128 -4.73 1.55 16.00
N GLY A 129 -4.88 1.53 17.33
CA GLY A 129 -4.42 2.59 18.23
C GLY A 129 -5.29 3.86 18.20
N LEU A 130 -4.99 4.78 19.12
CA LEU A 130 -5.77 6.01 19.31
C LEU A 130 -5.78 6.92 18.08
N ILE A 131 -4.64 7.01 17.38
CA ILE A 131 -4.48 7.87 16.21
C ILE A 131 -5.29 7.31 15.04
N GLY A 132 -5.25 5.99 14.79
CA GLY A 132 -6.04 5.33 13.77
C GLY A 132 -7.55 5.51 13.99
N THR A 133 -8.00 5.38 15.25
CA THR A 133 -9.42 5.59 15.59
C THR A 133 -9.84 7.06 15.43
N PHE A 134 -8.97 8.01 15.79
CA PHE A 134 -9.31 9.43 15.71
C PHE A 134 -9.35 9.96 14.27
N PHE A 135 -8.44 9.49 13.42
CA PHE A 135 -8.34 9.91 12.02
C PHE A 135 -9.04 8.95 11.04
N ASP A 136 -9.69 7.90 11.56
CA ASP A 136 -10.43 6.87 10.82
C ASP A 136 -9.62 6.27 9.65
N TYR A 137 -8.41 5.80 9.96
CA TYR A 137 -7.56 5.07 9.02
C TYR A 137 -7.11 3.75 9.60
N GLY A 138 -6.85 2.78 8.71
CA GLY A 138 -6.42 1.46 9.12
C GLY A 138 -6.20 0.56 7.92
N ASP A 139 -6.17 -0.74 8.19
CA ASP A 139 -5.86 -1.76 7.21
C ASP A 139 -7.13 -2.53 6.82
N VAL A 140 -7.22 -2.98 5.57
CA VAL A 140 -8.25 -3.91 5.10
C VAL A 140 -7.60 -5.16 4.55
N PHE A 141 -8.09 -6.30 4.99
CA PHE A 141 -7.58 -7.62 4.64
C PHE A 141 -8.66 -8.41 3.91
N ILE A 142 -8.32 -8.88 2.71
CA ILE A 142 -9.21 -9.70 1.88
C ILE A 142 -8.65 -11.13 1.85
N GLN A 143 -9.50 -12.11 2.18
CA GLN A 143 -9.17 -13.53 2.15
C GLN A 143 -9.94 -14.24 1.02
N THR A 144 -9.27 -15.19 0.38
CA THR A 144 -9.76 -15.91 -0.81
C THR A 144 -9.97 -17.39 -0.51
N ALA A 145 -10.75 -18.07 -1.36
CA ALA A 145 -11.06 -19.50 -1.19
C ALA A 145 -9.89 -20.45 -1.52
N ALA A 146 -8.92 -20.00 -2.32
CA ALA A 146 -7.82 -20.81 -2.85
C ALA A 146 -6.47 -20.20 -2.45
N GLU A 147 -5.91 -20.71 -1.35
CA GLU A 147 -4.53 -20.56 -0.80
C GLU A 147 -3.78 -19.20 -0.74
N LYS A 148 -3.08 -19.05 0.41
CA LYS A 148 -1.86 -18.29 0.77
C LYS A 148 -1.72 -16.79 0.50
N GLU A 149 -2.27 -16.23 -0.58
CA GLU A 149 -2.09 -14.80 -0.85
C GLU A 149 -3.20 -13.98 -0.18
N ARG A 150 -2.82 -13.31 0.91
CA ARG A 150 -3.65 -12.31 1.59
C ARG A 150 -3.48 -11.00 0.83
N PHE A 151 -4.58 -10.40 0.39
CA PHE A 151 -4.57 -9.04 -0.15
C PHE A 151 -4.74 -8.07 1.01
N ASP A 152 -3.74 -7.23 1.23
CA ASP A 152 -3.72 -6.26 2.32
C ASP A 152 -3.65 -4.82 1.78
N PHE A 153 -4.65 -4.05 2.16
CA PHE A 153 -4.69 -2.61 1.92
C PHE A 153 -4.19 -1.94 3.19
N LYS A 154 -3.04 -1.30 3.11
CA LYS A 154 -2.37 -0.71 4.29
C LYS A 154 -2.71 0.77 4.42
N ASP A 155 -2.91 1.22 5.66
CA ASP A 155 -3.11 2.62 6.03
C ASP A 155 -4.06 3.37 5.07
N ILE A 156 -5.26 2.85 4.84
CA ILE A 156 -6.29 3.47 3.97
C ILE A 156 -7.29 4.31 4.76
N ASP A 157 -7.84 5.33 4.10
CA ASP A 157 -8.95 6.15 4.62
C ASP A 157 -10.22 5.30 4.78
N HIS A 158 -10.88 5.43 5.93
CA HIS A 158 -12.19 4.86 6.19
C HIS A 158 -12.28 3.34 5.90
N PRO A 159 -11.45 2.49 6.56
CA PRO A 159 -11.33 1.07 6.23
C PRO A 159 -12.65 0.30 6.36
N GLU A 160 -13.53 0.67 7.30
CA GLU A 160 -14.86 0.07 7.42
C GLU A 160 -15.74 0.34 6.19
N LYS A 161 -15.73 1.57 5.66
CA LYS A 161 -16.51 1.91 4.45
C LYS A 161 -16.00 1.16 3.23
N VAL A 162 -14.68 1.00 3.13
CA VAL A 162 -14.05 0.24 2.04
C VAL A 162 -14.45 -1.23 2.13
N LYS A 163 -14.41 -1.83 3.33
CA LYS A 163 -14.89 -3.20 3.56
C LYS A 163 -16.36 -3.37 3.16
N GLU A 164 -17.24 -2.50 3.63
CA GLU A 164 -18.67 -2.55 3.27
C GLU A 164 -18.88 -2.45 1.76
N LEU A 165 -18.12 -1.58 1.09
CA LEU A 165 -18.17 -1.44 -0.36
C LEU A 165 -17.74 -2.74 -1.07
N ILE A 166 -16.64 -3.36 -0.65
CA ILE A 166 -16.17 -4.62 -1.23
C ILE A 166 -17.22 -5.72 -1.04
N LEU A 167 -17.75 -5.88 0.17
CA LEU A 167 -18.79 -6.89 0.44
C LEU A 167 -20.04 -6.67 -0.44
N LYS A 168 -20.47 -5.42 -0.60
CA LYS A 168 -21.58 -5.08 -1.49
C LYS A 168 -21.29 -5.41 -2.95
N LEU A 169 -20.07 -5.16 -3.43
CA LEU A 169 -19.67 -5.50 -4.79
C LEU A 169 -19.64 -7.02 -5.01
N VAL A 170 -19.16 -7.78 -4.02
CA VAL A 170 -19.19 -9.26 -4.05
C VAL A 170 -20.62 -9.79 -4.16
N GLU A 171 -21.57 -9.22 -3.41
CA GLU A 171 -22.99 -9.61 -3.51
C GLU A 171 -23.60 -9.31 -4.88
N VAL A 172 -23.28 -8.14 -5.46
CA VAL A 172 -23.76 -7.75 -6.78
C VAL A 172 -23.20 -8.67 -7.87
N ASP A 173 -21.90 -8.99 -7.80
CA ASP A 173 -21.24 -9.88 -8.75
C ASP A 173 -21.82 -11.30 -8.70
N LYS A 174 -22.04 -11.85 -7.50
CA LYS A 174 -22.70 -13.15 -7.31
C LYS A 174 -24.10 -13.19 -7.93
N LYS A 175 -24.90 -12.12 -7.77
CA LYS A 175 -26.23 -12.02 -8.39
C LYS A 175 -26.15 -11.93 -9.91
N ARG A 176 -25.19 -11.19 -10.46
CA ARG A 176 -24.96 -11.07 -11.92
C ARG A 176 -24.60 -12.42 -12.53
N HIS A 177 -23.70 -13.17 -11.88
CA HIS A 177 -23.31 -14.51 -12.34
C HIS A 177 -24.48 -15.51 -12.24
N ALA A 178 -25.24 -15.50 -11.16
CA ALA A 178 -26.43 -16.35 -11.03
C ALA A 178 -27.47 -16.05 -12.12
N ALA A 179 -27.75 -14.78 -12.40
CA ALA A 179 -28.68 -14.38 -13.46
C ALA A 179 -28.21 -14.80 -14.86
N GLY A 180 -26.90 -14.68 -15.14
CA GLY A 180 -26.31 -15.12 -16.41
C GLY A 180 -26.42 -16.63 -16.64
N ILE A 181 -26.22 -17.44 -15.59
CA ILE A 181 -26.38 -18.90 -15.65
C ILE A 181 -27.85 -19.27 -15.90
N VAL A 182 -28.80 -18.61 -15.25
CA VAL A 182 -30.23 -18.87 -15.47
C VAL A 182 -30.63 -18.51 -16.91
N ALA A 183 -30.12 -17.40 -17.45
CA ALA A 183 -30.40 -16.99 -18.83
C ALA A 183 -29.85 -17.96 -19.88
N SER A 184 -28.65 -18.53 -19.67
CA SER A 184 -28.06 -19.50 -20.59
C SER A 184 -28.79 -20.84 -20.57
N ILE A 185 -29.25 -21.30 -19.40
CA ILE A 185 -30.08 -22.51 -19.27
C ILE A 185 -31.44 -22.33 -19.97
N ALA A 186 -32.08 -21.17 -19.81
CA ALA A 186 -33.36 -20.87 -20.45
C ALA A 186 -33.25 -20.84 -21.99
N GLN A 187 -32.11 -20.43 -22.55
CA GLN A 187 -31.86 -20.45 -23.99
C GLN A 187 -31.48 -21.85 -24.51
N GLY A 188 -30.78 -22.66 -23.72
CA GLY A 188 -30.41 -24.03 -24.07
C GLY A 188 -31.56 -25.05 -23.99
N GLY A 189 -32.62 -24.76 -23.24
CA GLY A 189 -33.80 -25.63 -23.13
C GLY A 189 -34.79 -25.52 -24.30
N ASN A 190 -34.59 -24.60 -25.25
CA ASN A 190 -35.54 -24.33 -26.34
C ASN A 190 -35.17 -25.04 -27.68
N ILE A 191 -34.30 -26.06 -27.64
CA ILE A 191 -33.83 -26.81 -28.82
C ILE A 191 -34.23 -28.30 -28.80
N GLU A 192 -35.01 -28.77 -27.82
CA GLU A 192 -35.48 -30.16 -27.72
C GLU A 192 -37.03 -30.30 -27.74
N GLY A 193 -37.75 -29.33 -28.31
CA GLY A 193 -39.21 -29.36 -28.46
C GLY A 193 -39.67 -29.43 -29.90
#